data_AF-A0A6A6ST87-F1
#
_entry.id   AF-A0A6A6ST87-F1
#
_cell.length_a   1.000
_cell.length_b   1.000
_cell.length_c   1.000
_cell.angle_alpha   90.00
_cell.angle_beta   90.00
_cell.angle_gamma   90.00
#
_symmetry.space_group_name_H-M   'P 1'
#
loop_
_entity.id
_entity.type
_entity.pdbx_description
1 polymer ?
#
loop_
_entity_poly.entity_id
_entity_poly.type
_entity_poly.pdbx_seq_one_letter_code
_entity_poly.pdbx_strand_id
1 'polypeptide(L)'
;MAEETDQHAPKPGTGIHALPPTTVRQIGSSQVLVDPTSVVKELVDNALDARATAVFVDVSANLIDSIQVKDNGHGISGPDRALVCRRYCTSKIRNFDELKGVGGKWLGFRGEAMASMAEMSGNICVTTRVEGEPVAVLLKFDRGGELVSTERASHPVGTIVKVTDFFRHLPVRKQDALKQSTQFIGNAKRLMQAYALARPTVRFQLRILKAKSDKGNFNYAPTVRANVEDAAFKVIGRECASQCDWTAIETDGFEICAFLPKPDAVAAKVGGYGAFLSIDSRPVSPARGTMKKIVSTFKDKVRTAGPSLSAVKDPFMCMNIICPPDSYDPNIEPAKDDLLFEDPDMVIQAVGKLLDTFYPKIVCDGYEPPTSAQPARQLDEEAASDGLYDAQEDKMRNVSRISPSIPRQGSGEWRTTMYGIDEEEPELLTVEDQARSLHDDDEGERRAPEVSNPWTIAKMNALNKPKIIRGPPQLLTPARSAGDIAMASSSPSRGHFQTTPRATGPLTPQTISRAILTQSSNREELAKGVQHR
;
A
#
# COMPACT_ATOMS: atom_id res chain seq x y z
N MET A 1 -51.86 -6.89 26.06
CA MET A 1 -51.33 -7.51 24.84
C MET A 1 -50.31 -6.56 24.27
N ALA A 2 -49.10 -7.03 24.02
CA ALA A 2 -48.08 -6.34 23.24
C ALA A 2 -47.53 -7.41 22.28
N GLU A 3 -47.56 -7.14 20.99
CA GLU A 3 -47.04 -8.07 19.99
C GLU A 3 -45.55 -7.77 19.79
N GLU A 4 -44.69 -8.73 20.12
CA GLU A 4 -43.29 -8.66 19.74
C GLU A 4 -43.18 -8.88 18.23
N THR A 5 -42.80 -7.84 17.49
CA THR A 5 -42.53 -7.94 16.05
C THR A 5 -41.20 -8.66 15.83
N ASP A 6 -41.21 -9.99 15.94
CA ASP A 6 -40.05 -10.83 15.62
C ASP A 6 -39.64 -10.63 14.16
N GLN A 7 -38.47 -10.01 13.95
CA GLN A 7 -37.92 -9.76 12.62
C GLN A 7 -37.23 -11.02 12.09
N HIS A 8 -38.05 -12.03 11.80
CA HIS A 8 -37.62 -13.33 11.29
C HIS A 8 -36.97 -13.16 9.91
N ALA A 9 -35.64 -13.00 9.89
CA ALA A 9 -34.88 -12.90 8.66
C ALA A 9 -35.11 -14.17 7.81
N PRO A 10 -35.40 -14.04 6.50
CA PRO A 10 -35.75 -15.19 5.67
C PRO A 10 -34.59 -16.18 5.65
N LYS A 11 -34.87 -17.43 6.02
CA LYS A 11 -33.91 -18.53 5.92
C LYS A 11 -33.44 -18.63 4.46
N PRO A 12 -32.14 -18.90 4.20
CA PRO A 12 -31.63 -19.01 2.83
C PRO A 12 -32.36 -20.14 2.12
N GLY A 13 -33.16 -19.78 1.11
CA GLY A 13 -33.88 -20.73 0.27
C GLY A 13 -32.94 -21.50 -0.65
N THR A 14 -33.42 -22.59 -1.23
CA THR A 14 -32.69 -23.41 -2.21
C THR A 14 -32.58 -22.76 -3.59
N GLY A 15 -33.07 -21.53 -3.76
CA GLY A 15 -32.99 -20.75 -4.99
C GLY A 15 -31.84 -19.73 -4.98
N ILE A 16 -31.43 -19.29 -6.17
CA ILE A 16 -30.49 -18.17 -6.32
C ILE A 16 -31.25 -16.86 -6.07
N HIS A 17 -30.80 -16.08 -5.09
CA HIS A 17 -31.42 -14.81 -4.69
C HIS A 17 -30.40 -13.67 -4.73
N ALA A 18 -30.85 -12.45 -5.05
CA ALA A 18 -30.02 -11.26 -5.00
C ALA A 18 -29.66 -10.90 -3.54
N LEU A 19 -28.39 -10.60 -3.29
CA LEU A 19 -27.92 -10.16 -1.98
C LEU A 19 -28.45 -8.75 -1.64
N PRO A 20 -28.77 -8.45 -0.37
CA PRO A 20 -29.09 -7.09 0.06
C PRO A 20 -27.99 -6.08 -0.32
N PRO A 21 -28.32 -4.84 -0.72
CA PRO A 21 -27.31 -3.86 -1.12
C PRO A 21 -26.27 -3.55 -0.04
N THR A 22 -26.62 -3.68 1.24
CA THR A 22 -25.71 -3.58 2.38
C THR A 22 -24.69 -4.73 2.40
N THR A 23 -25.13 -5.96 2.16
CA THR A 23 -24.26 -7.15 2.05
C THR A 23 -23.32 -7.07 0.85
N VAL A 24 -23.81 -6.60 -0.31
CA VAL A 24 -22.97 -6.39 -1.50
C VAL A 24 -21.85 -5.39 -1.22
N ARG A 25 -22.18 -4.25 -0.58
CA ARG A 25 -21.19 -3.24 -0.14
C ARG A 25 -20.18 -3.83 0.84
N GLN A 26 -20.63 -4.54 1.88
CA GLN A 26 -19.77 -5.20 2.86
C GLN A 26 -18.76 -6.17 2.24
N ILE A 27 -19.22 -7.05 1.34
CA ILE A 27 -18.35 -8.00 0.64
C ILE A 27 -17.32 -7.26 -0.20
N GLY A 28 -17.73 -6.31 -1.06
CA GLY A 28 -16.82 -5.53 -1.90
C GLY A 28 -15.80 -4.74 -1.08
N SER A 29 -16.21 -4.06 -0.01
CA SER A 29 -15.29 -3.38 0.93
C SER A 29 -14.23 -4.32 1.48
N SER A 30 -14.62 -5.52 1.88
CA SER A 30 -13.72 -6.53 2.44
C SER A 30 -12.76 -7.15 1.41
N GLN A 31 -12.99 -6.95 0.11
CA GLN A 31 -12.10 -7.33 -0.98
C GLN A 31 -11.18 -6.17 -1.40
N VAL A 32 -11.68 -4.92 -1.38
CA VAL A 32 -10.90 -3.71 -1.68
C VAL A 32 -9.85 -3.44 -0.60
N LEU A 33 -10.19 -3.63 0.68
CA LEU A 33 -9.26 -3.47 1.81
C LEU A 33 -9.14 -4.79 2.56
N VAL A 34 -8.02 -5.48 2.36
CA VAL A 34 -7.76 -6.79 2.97
C VAL A 34 -7.14 -6.63 4.37
N ASP A 35 -6.21 -5.70 4.54
CA ASP A 35 -5.40 -5.50 5.74
C ASP A 35 -5.31 -4.00 6.16
N PRO A 36 -4.68 -3.66 7.30
CA PRO A 36 -4.48 -2.25 7.69
C PRO A 36 -3.38 -1.51 6.88
N THR A 37 -2.48 -2.23 6.20
CA THR A 37 -1.37 -1.63 5.43
C THR A 37 -1.87 -1.04 4.11
N SER A 38 -2.79 -1.73 3.44
CA SER A 38 -3.46 -1.28 2.21
C SER A 38 -4.28 0.01 2.45
N VAL A 39 -4.79 0.25 3.67
CA VAL A 39 -5.35 1.55 4.05
C VAL A 39 -4.29 2.66 3.98
N VAL A 40 -3.07 2.41 4.46
CA VAL A 40 -1.96 3.36 4.33
C VAL A 40 -1.57 3.55 2.85
N LYS A 41 -1.49 2.46 2.08
CA LYS A 41 -1.18 2.49 0.63
C LYS A 41 -2.16 3.36 -0.14
N GLU A 42 -3.46 3.12 0.00
CA GLU A 42 -4.50 3.93 -0.66
C GLU A 42 -4.45 5.42 -0.28
N LEU A 43 -4.16 5.75 0.98
CA LEU A 43 -4.07 7.14 1.42
C LEU A 43 -2.78 7.84 0.94
N VAL A 44 -1.67 7.12 0.85
CA VAL A 44 -0.42 7.64 0.26
C VAL A 44 -0.54 7.81 -1.25
N ASP A 45 -1.15 6.84 -1.95
CA ASP A 45 -1.49 6.93 -3.37
C ASP A 45 -2.36 8.17 -3.65
N ASN A 46 -3.42 8.39 -2.87
CA ASN A 46 -4.29 9.55 -3.03
C ASN A 46 -3.57 10.89 -2.76
N ALA A 47 -2.62 10.94 -1.82
CA ALA A 47 -1.80 12.13 -1.57
C ALA A 47 -0.84 12.42 -2.74
N LEU A 48 -0.22 11.38 -3.31
CA LEU A 48 0.68 11.48 -4.46
C LEU A 48 -0.08 11.87 -5.74
N ASP A 49 -1.26 11.29 -5.97
CA ASP A 49 -2.18 11.69 -7.05
C ASP A 49 -2.62 13.16 -6.86
N ALA A 50 -2.82 13.62 -5.62
CA ALA A 50 -3.08 15.03 -5.29
C ALA A 50 -1.83 15.95 -5.41
N ARG A 51 -0.72 15.45 -5.97
CA ARG A 51 0.57 16.14 -6.20
C ARG A 51 1.27 16.63 -4.92
N ALA A 52 1.11 15.91 -3.81
CA ALA A 52 1.82 16.22 -2.58
C ALA A 52 3.34 16.07 -2.73
N THR A 53 4.09 17.06 -2.22
CA THR A 53 5.56 17.00 -2.09
C THR A 53 6.00 16.56 -0.69
N ALA A 54 5.07 16.43 0.25
CA ALA A 54 5.29 15.88 1.57
C ALA A 54 4.08 15.09 2.09
N VAL A 55 4.29 13.83 2.48
CA VAL A 55 3.29 12.92 3.03
C VAL A 55 3.71 12.46 4.42
N PHE A 56 2.82 12.63 5.39
CA PHE A 56 3.03 12.34 6.81
C PHE A 56 1.99 11.33 7.30
N VAL A 57 2.44 10.19 7.79
CA VAL A 57 1.62 9.06 8.23
C VAL A 57 1.76 8.87 9.74
N ASP A 58 0.66 9.04 10.46
CA ASP A 58 0.53 8.89 11.91
C ASP A 58 -0.39 7.68 12.22
N VAL A 59 0.18 6.62 12.78
CA VAL A 59 -0.55 5.35 13.07
C VAL A 59 -0.54 5.02 14.56
N SER A 60 -1.59 4.38 15.06
CA SER A 60 -1.53 3.68 16.35
C SER A 60 -0.57 2.47 16.27
N ALA A 61 -0.03 2.03 17.41
CA ALA A 61 0.87 0.88 17.49
C ALA A 61 0.27 -0.46 16.99
N ASN A 62 -1.02 -0.49 16.68
CA ASN A 62 -1.74 -1.63 16.12
C ASN A 62 -2.33 -1.38 14.71
N LEU A 63 -2.11 -0.21 14.10
CA LEU A 63 -2.77 0.29 12.87
C LEU A 63 -4.32 0.28 12.87
N ILE A 64 -4.97 -0.07 13.99
CA ILE A 64 -6.43 -0.29 14.05
C ILE A 64 -7.15 0.87 14.72
N ASP A 65 -6.63 1.37 15.84
CA ASP A 65 -7.30 2.43 16.61
C ASP A 65 -7.33 3.76 15.82
N SER A 66 -6.24 4.08 15.11
CA SER A 66 -6.12 5.30 14.30
C SER A 66 -5.09 5.13 13.18
N ILE A 67 -5.50 5.39 11.94
CA ILE A 67 -4.61 5.69 10.81
C ILE A 67 -4.90 7.13 10.39
N GLN A 68 -3.88 7.97 10.35
CA GLN A 68 -3.96 9.34 9.84
C GLN A 68 -2.90 9.54 8.76
N VAL A 69 -3.30 10.00 7.59
CA VAL A 69 -2.38 10.45 6.54
C VAL A 69 -2.66 11.92 6.26
N LYS A 70 -1.60 12.72 6.25
CA LYS A 70 -1.61 14.15 5.98
C LYS A 70 -0.70 14.45 4.80
N ASP A 71 -1.16 15.33 3.93
CA ASP A 71 -0.43 15.80 2.76
C ASP A 71 -0.38 17.32 2.66
N ASN A 72 0.34 17.81 1.65
CA ASN A 72 0.36 19.18 1.17
C ASN A 72 -0.02 19.27 -0.33
N GLY A 73 -0.86 18.35 -0.81
CA GLY A 73 -1.37 18.33 -2.18
C GLY A 73 -2.39 19.45 -2.44
N HIS A 74 -3.09 19.39 -3.57
CA HIS A 74 -4.02 20.47 -3.97
C HIS A 74 -5.30 20.62 -3.12
N GLY A 75 -5.59 19.68 -2.22
CA GLY A 75 -6.84 19.66 -1.42
C GLY A 75 -8.07 19.22 -2.21
N ILE A 76 -9.23 19.13 -1.58
CA ILE A 76 -10.48 18.67 -2.20
C ILE A 76 -11.45 19.85 -2.38
N SER A 77 -11.87 20.10 -3.62
CA SER A 77 -12.72 21.25 -3.99
C SER A 77 -14.11 21.18 -3.35
N GLY A 78 -14.72 22.35 -3.10
CA GLY A 78 -16.02 22.47 -2.45
C GLY A 78 -17.11 21.53 -3.00
N PRO A 79 -17.37 21.52 -4.33
CA PRO A 79 -18.33 20.60 -4.97
C PRO A 79 -18.06 19.11 -4.73
N ASP A 80 -16.79 18.70 -4.70
CA ASP A 80 -16.42 17.27 -4.62
C ASP A 80 -16.59 16.67 -3.22
N ARG A 81 -16.76 17.50 -2.19
CA ARG A 81 -16.73 17.10 -0.76
C ARG A 81 -17.77 16.04 -0.40
N ALA A 82 -18.94 16.08 -1.03
CA ALA A 82 -20.00 15.09 -0.84
C ALA A 82 -19.76 13.76 -1.58
N LEU A 83 -18.77 13.71 -2.49
CA LEU A 83 -18.46 12.53 -3.31
C LEU A 83 -17.25 11.73 -2.79
N VAL A 84 -16.42 12.31 -1.91
CA VAL A 84 -15.14 11.73 -1.43
C VAL A 84 -15.25 10.29 -0.93
N CYS A 85 -16.31 9.97 -0.18
CA CYS A 85 -16.54 8.64 0.38
C CYS A 85 -17.67 7.88 -0.34
N ARG A 86 -18.18 8.38 -1.47
CA ARG A 86 -19.15 7.66 -2.30
C ARG A 86 -18.45 6.69 -3.23
N ARG A 87 -19.05 5.52 -3.42
CA ARG A 87 -18.53 4.48 -4.32
C ARG A 87 -18.54 4.93 -5.78
N TYR A 88 -17.57 4.44 -6.54
CA TYR A 88 -17.42 4.65 -7.97
C TYR A 88 -17.31 6.13 -8.37
N CYS A 89 -16.93 6.98 -7.41
CA CYS A 89 -16.68 8.41 -7.61
C CYS A 89 -15.16 8.63 -7.70
N THR A 90 -14.69 9.18 -8.82
CA THR A 90 -13.27 9.39 -9.09
C THR A 90 -13.05 10.60 -9.99
N SER A 91 -11.96 11.33 -9.79
CA SER A 91 -11.53 12.46 -10.64
C SER A 91 -10.49 12.06 -11.69
N LYS A 92 -10.08 10.79 -11.69
CA LYS A 92 -8.81 10.33 -12.29
C LYS A 92 -9.03 9.67 -13.67
N ILE A 93 -10.14 8.97 -13.85
CA ILE A 93 -10.62 8.42 -15.12
C ILE A 93 -12.11 8.76 -15.32
N ARG A 94 -12.56 8.86 -16.57
CA ARG A 94 -13.95 9.24 -16.94
C ARG A 94 -14.70 8.14 -17.69
N ASN A 95 -13.97 7.24 -18.32
CA ASN A 95 -14.46 6.17 -19.20
C ASN A 95 -13.46 4.99 -19.14
N PHE A 96 -13.76 3.90 -19.87
CA PHE A 96 -12.90 2.71 -19.89
C PHE A 96 -11.66 2.87 -20.78
N ASP A 97 -11.72 3.68 -21.84
CA ASP A 97 -10.59 3.89 -22.76
C ASP A 97 -9.42 4.63 -22.09
N GLU A 98 -9.72 5.53 -21.14
CA GLU A 98 -8.74 6.21 -20.28
C GLU A 98 -7.98 5.24 -19.34
N LEU A 99 -8.37 3.97 -19.23
CA LEU A 99 -7.70 2.98 -18.39
C LEU A 99 -6.31 2.59 -18.93
N LYS A 100 -6.14 2.52 -20.26
CA LYS A 100 -4.89 2.03 -20.86
C LYS A 100 -3.67 2.89 -20.50
N GLY A 101 -3.87 4.21 -20.56
CA GLY A 101 -2.87 5.21 -20.15
C GLY A 101 -2.91 5.59 -18.66
N VAL A 102 -3.58 4.81 -17.79
CA VAL A 102 -3.72 5.17 -16.36
C VAL A 102 -2.45 4.87 -15.55
N GLY A 103 -1.68 3.85 -15.96
CA GLY A 103 -0.62 3.19 -15.18
C GLY A 103 0.37 4.14 -14.52
N GLY A 104 1.12 4.90 -15.32
CA GLY A 104 2.08 5.90 -14.86
C GLY A 104 1.50 7.28 -14.54
N LYS A 105 0.19 7.48 -14.72
CA LYS A 105 -0.48 8.77 -14.50
C LYS A 105 -1.14 8.88 -13.13
N TRP A 106 -1.78 7.80 -12.66
CA TRP A 106 -2.53 7.77 -11.41
C TRP A 106 -2.36 6.46 -10.64
N LEU A 107 -2.06 6.55 -9.35
CA LEU A 107 -1.83 5.39 -8.50
C LEU A 107 -3.14 4.69 -8.10
N GLY A 108 -4.19 5.44 -7.75
CA GLY A 108 -5.55 4.94 -7.64
C GLY A 108 -6.44 5.38 -8.82
N PHE A 109 -7.51 4.64 -9.12
CA PHE A 109 -8.52 5.08 -10.11
C PHE A 109 -9.95 4.57 -9.85
N ARG A 110 -10.12 3.36 -9.28
CA ARG A 110 -11.43 2.67 -9.09
C ARG A 110 -12.54 3.45 -8.36
N GLY A 111 -12.18 4.43 -7.50
CA GLY A 111 -13.17 5.23 -6.76
C GLY A 111 -13.85 4.49 -5.59
N GLU A 112 -13.16 3.53 -4.96
CA GLU A 112 -13.75 2.66 -3.91
C GLU A 112 -13.09 2.79 -2.54
N ALA A 113 -11.78 3.06 -2.48
CA ALA A 113 -10.99 2.97 -1.25
C ALA A 113 -11.57 3.78 -0.07
N MET A 114 -11.89 5.05 -0.28
CA MET A 114 -12.46 5.93 0.75
C MET A 114 -13.83 5.45 1.23
N ALA A 115 -14.67 4.94 0.33
CA ALA A 115 -15.97 4.35 0.67
C ALA A 115 -15.80 3.06 1.51
N SER A 116 -14.80 2.23 1.19
CA SER A 116 -14.48 1.02 1.95
C SER A 116 -13.90 1.34 3.33
N MET A 117 -13.07 2.37 3.46
CA MET A 117 -12.62 2.88 4.76
C MET A 117 -13.80 3.38 5.60
N ALA A 118 -14.72 4.16 5.01
CA ALA A 118 -15.94 4.62 5.69
C ALA A 118 -16.82 3.47 6.18
N GLU A 119 -16.93 2.40 5.37
CA GLU A 119 -17.79 1.27 5.67
C GLU A 119 -17.23 0.30 6.75
N MET A 120 -15.91 0.15 6.80
CA MET A 120 -15.22 -0.83 7.66
C MET A 120 -14.70 -0.26 8.97
N SER A 121 -14.48 1.07 9.01
CA SER A 121 -14.01 1.77 10.21
C SER A 121 -15.15 2.17 11.14
N GLY A 122 -14.82 2.66 12.35
CA GLY A 122 -15.79 3.21 13.28
C GLY A 122 -16.11 4.68 13.08
N ASN A 123 -15.26 5.41 12.36
CA ASN A 123 -15.43 6.81 11.95
C ASN A 123 -14.32 7.17 10.95
N ILE A 124 -14.67 7.94 9.92
CA ILE A 124 -13.73 8.57 8.98
C ILE A 124 -13.94 10.09 8.95
N CYS A 125 -12.83 10.82 9.09
CA CYS A 125 -12.77 12.27 9.01
C CYS A 125 -11.83 12.70 7.88
N VAL A 126 -12.21 13.72 7.12
CA VAL A 126 -11.34 14.35 6.11
C VAL A 126 -11.25 15.85 6.39
N THR A 127 -10.09 16.32 6.82
CA THR A 127 -9.80 17.76 6.92
C THR A 127 -9.13 18.21 5.63
N THR A 128 -9.61 19.25 4.96
CA THR A 128 -9.02 19.69 3.68
C THR A 128 -9.13 21.20 3.48
N ARG A 129 -8.21 21.76 2.69
CA ARG A 129 -8.27 23.14 2.18
C ARG A 129 -7.61 23.21 0.80
N VAL A 130 -8.27 23.89 -0.13
CA VAL A 130 -7.73 24.22 -1.46
C VAL A 130 -7.08 25.60 -1.42
N GLU A 131 -6.21 25.89 -2.38
CA GLU A 131 -5.72 27.26 -2.60
C GLU A 131 -6.91 28.23 -2.87
N GLY A 132 -6.77 29.48 -2.44
CA GLY A 132 -7.86 30.47 -2.44
C GLY A 132 -8.90 30.32 -1.33
N GLU A 133 -9.06 29.15 -0.68
CA GLU A 133 -9.97 29.02 0.46
C GLU A 133 -9.39 29.64 1.75
N PRO A 134 -10.14 30.49 2.48
CA PRO A 134 -9.63 31.23 3.64
C PRO A 134 -9.54 30.40 4.93
N VAL A 135 -10.22 29.25 4.99
CA VAL A 135 -10.28 28.37 6.16
C VAL A 135 -10.41 26.92 5.69
N ALA A 136 -9.89 25.96 6.46
CA ALA A 136 -10.06 24.55 6.14
C ALA A 136 -11.44 24.06 6.59
N VAL A 137 -11.89 22.94 6.04
CA VAL A 137 -13.09 22.24 6.51
C VAL A 137 -12.75 20.85 7.02
N LEU A 138 -13.40 20.44 8.10
CA LEU A 138 -13.45 19.08 8.62
C LEU A 138 -14.77 18.45 8.15
N LEU A 139 -14.66 17.40 7.35
CA LEU A 139 -15.76 16.59 6.83
C LEU A 139 -15.84 15.30 7.64
N LYS A 140 -17.06 14.90 8.02
CA LYS A 140 -17.33 13.62 8.71
C LYS A 140 -18.33 12.82 7.88
N PHE A 141 -18.03 11.55 7.60
CA PHE A 141 -18.87 10.69 6.78
C PHE A 141 -19.44 9.53 7.60
N ASP A 142 -20.60 9.04 7.19
CA ASP A 142 -21.21 7.83 7.76
C ASP A 142 -20.67 6.54 7.12
N ARG A 143 -21.15 5.41 7.62
CA ARG A 143 -20.85 4.06 7.11
C ARG A 143 -21.38 3.82 5.67
N GLY A 144 -22.30 4.65 5.20
CA GLY A 144 -22.83 4.62 3.83
C GLY A 144 -21.95 5.34 2.82
N GLY A 145 -21.03 6.20 3.28
CA GLY A 145 -20.20 7.09 2.47
C GLY A 145 -20.77 8.52 2.33
N GLU A 146 -21.85 8.83 3.04
CA GLU A 146 -22.57 10.11 2.95
C GLU A 146 -21.98 11.15 3.91
N LEU A 147 -22.00 12.42 3.51
CA LEU A 147 -21.43 13.54 4.26
C LEU A 147 -22.39 14.00 5.39
N VAL A 148 -22.04 13.70 6.64
CA VAL A 148 -22.88 13.95 7.83
C VAL A 148 -22.69 15.36 8.39
N SER A 149 -21.45 15.85 8.43
CA SER A 149 -21.17 17.23 8.87
C SER A 149 -19.99 17.86 8.14
N THR A 150 -20.02 19.19 8.07
CA THR A 150 -18.93 20.04 7.58
C THR A 150 -18.69 21.13 8.62
N GLU A 151 -17.54 21.08 9.27
CA GLU A 151 -17.13 21.99 10.35
C GLU A 151 -15.93 22.84 9.91
N ARG A 152 -15.75 24.04 10.47
CA ARG A 152 -14.55 24.85 10.19
C ARG A 152 -13.35 24.29 10.94
N ALA A 153 -12.19 24.23 10.28
CA ALA A 153 -10.95 23.66 10.80
C ALA A 153 -9.73 24.54 10.45
N SER A 154 -8.59 24.25 11.08
CA SER A 154 -7.30 24.86 10.75
C SER A 154 -6.41 23.86 10.02
N HIS A 155 -6.06 24.16 8.76
CA HIS A 155 -5.09 23.40 7.97
C HIS A 155 -4.43 24.30 6.90
N PRO A 156 -3.15 24.09 6.53
CA PRO A 156 -2.61 24.57 5.25
C PRO A 156 -3.37 23.98 4.04
N VAL A 157 -2.99 24.38 2.83
CA VAL A 157 -3.44 23.70 1.61
C VAL A 157 -3.01 22.22 1.65
N GLY A 158 -3.86 21.34 1.15
CA GLY A 158 -3.72 19.89 1.27
C GLY A 158 -4.76 19.26 2.20
N THR A 159 -4.64 17.95 2.38
CA THR A 159 -5.64 17.13 3.08
C THR A 159 -5.05 16.37 4.27
N ILE A 160 -5.91 16.02 5.22
CA ILE A 160 -5.71 14.99 6.23
C ILE A 160 -6.88 14.03 6.12
N VAL A 161 -6.63 12.76 5.85
CA VAL A 161 -7.61 11.70 6.10
C VAL A 161 -7.27 11.03 7.43
N LYS A 162 -8.28 10.85 8.28
CA LYS A 162 -8.17 10.10 9.53
C LYS A 162 -9.25 9.02 9.60
N VAL A 163 -8.81 7.77 9.65
CA VAL A 163 -9.62 6.57 9.87
C VAL A 163 -9.42 6.13 11.33
N THR A 164 -10.50 5.79 12.02
CA THR A 164 -10.47 5.36 13.43
C THR A 164 -11.31 4.11 13.65
N ASP A 165 -10.85 3.20 14.51
CA ASP A 165 -11.42 1.86 14.70
C ASP A 165 -11.57 1.09 13.37
N PHE A 166 -10.49 0.86 12.65
CA PHE A 166 -10.52 -0.01 11.47
C PHE A 166 -10.97 -1.44 11.85
N PHE A 167 -11.62 -2.13 10.92
CA PHE A 167 -12.33 -3.40 11.16
C PHE A 167 -13.36 -3.39 12.31
N ARG A 168 -13.91 -2.25 12.76
CA ARG A 168 -14.92 -2.19 13.85
C ARG A 168 -16.10 -3.14 13.61
N HIS A 169 -16.51 -3.29 12.36
CA HIS A 169 -17.64 -4.12 11.94
C HIS A 169 -17.26 -5.54 11.50
N LEU A 170 -15.97 -5.92 11.60
CA LEU A 170 -15.43 -7.22 11.17
C LEU A 170 -14.57 -7.83 12.29
N PRO A 171 -15.19 -8.33 13.39
CA PRO A 171 -14.47 -8.67 14.62
C PRO A 171 -13.39 -9.74 14.45
N VAL A 172 -13.60 -10.73 13.57
CA VAL A 172 -12.59 -11.77 13.28
C VAL A 172 -11.34 -11.16 12.63
N ARG A 173 -11.52 -10.29 11.61
CA ARG A 173 -10.39 -9.55 11.01
C ARG A 173 -9.72 -8.60 11.99
N LYS A 174 -10.50 -7.93 12.88
CA LYS A 174 -9.93 -7.09 13.95
C LYS A 174 -9.08 -7.91 14.92
N GLN A 175 -9.55 -9.08 15.34
CA GLN A 175 -8.81 -9.95 16.26
C GLN A 175 -7.53 -10.51 15.63
N ASP A 176 -7.60 -10.97 14.37
CA ASP A 176 -6.41 -11.46 13.65
C ASP A 176 -5.40 -10.33 13.41
N ALA A 177 -5.87 -9.18 12.93
CA ALA A 177 -4.98 -8.05 12.64
C ALA A 177 -4.34 -7.43 13.90
N LEU A 178 -4.95 -7.58 15.08
CA LEU A 178 -4.31 -7.25 16.36
C LEU A 178 -3.11 -8.16 16.65
N LYS A 179 -3.19 -9.46 16.34
CA LYS A 179 -2.06 -10.41 16.50
C LYS A 179 -0.90 -10.06 15.57
N GLN A 180 -1.22 -9.71 14.32
CA GLN A 180 -0.26 -9.40 13.25
C GLN A 180 0.21 -7.93 13.26
N SER A 181 -0.15 -7.14 14.29
CA SER A 181 0.13 -5.70 14.38
C SER A 181 1.60 -5.31 14.12
N THR A 182 2.56 -6.03 14.70
CA THR A 182 4.00 -5.81 14.47
C THR A 182 4.40 -6.03 13.00
N GLN A 183 3.78 -7.00 12.33
CA GLN A 183 4.02 -7.28 10.91
C GLN A 183 3.47 -6.16 10.03
N PHE A 184 2.26 -5.65 10.29
CA PHE A 184 1.71 -4.51 9.54
C PHE A 184 2.48 -3.21 9.78
N ILE A 185 3.01 -2.97 10.99
CA ILE A 185 3.97 -1.89 11.25
C ILE A 185 5.23 -2.05 10.36
N GLY A 186 5.76 -3.26 10.24
CA GLY A 186 6.89 -3.59 9.36
C GLY A 186 6.57 -3.39 7.88
N ASN A 187 5.41 -3.86 7.42
CA ASN A 187 4.95 -3.72 6.03
C ASN A 187 4.72 -2.25 5.68
N ALA A 188 4.06 -1.48 6.55
CA ALA A 188 3.88 -0.04 6.39
C ALA A 188 5.24 0.69 6.34
N LYS A 189 6.21 0.30 7.18
CA LYS A 189 7.56 0.86 7.11
C LYS A 189 8.24 0.54 5.77
N ARG A 190 8.21 -0.72 5.30
CA ARG A 190 8.77 -1.13 4.00
C ARG A 190 8.09 -0.39 2.83
N LEU A 191 6.77 -0.21 2.90
CA LEU A 191 6.00 0.53 1.91
C LEU A 191 6.44 2.00 1.82
N MET A 192 6.60 2.68 2.95
CA MET A 192 7.09 4.07 2.97
C MET A 192 8.55 4.19 2.51
N GLN A 193 9.40 3.18 2.76
CA GLN A 193 10.74 3.08 2.18
C GLN A 193 10.67 2.90 0.64
N ALA A 194 9.75 2.09 0.14
CA ALA A 194 9.57 1.85 -1.30
C ALA A 194 9.09 3.12 -2.04
N TYR A 195 8.13 3.87 -1.50
CA TYR A 195 7.73 5.17 -2.06
C TYR A 195 8.88 6.19 -2.03
N ALA A 196 9.70 6.22 -0.98
CA ALA A 196 10.85 7.12 -0.90
C ALA A 196 11.96 6.82 -1.92
N LEU A 197 12.13 5.54 -2.29
CA LEU A 197 13.04 5.12 -3.36
C LEU A 197 12.45 5.36 -4.76
N ALA A 198 11.16 5.06 -4.97
CA ALA A 198 10.48 5.24 -6.25
C ALA A 198 10.21 6.73 -6.59
N ARG A 199 10.10 7.60 -5.58
CA ARG A 199 9.86 9.05 -5.73
C ARG A 199 10.79 9.88 -4.80
N PRO A 200 12.11 9.94 -5.08
CA PRO A 200 13.09 10.63 -4.23
C PRO A 200 12.82 12.12 -3.97
N THR A 201 12.02 12.78 -4.81
CA THR A 201 11.69 14.21 -4.66
C THR A 201 10.61 14.49 -3.61
N VAL A 202 9.93 13.46 -3.08
CA VAL A 202 8.82 13.59 -2.11
C VAL A 202 9.30 13.27 -0.69
N ARG A 203 8.92 14.12 0.27
CA ARG A 203 9.15 13.88 1.71
C ARG A 203 8.17 12.83 2.23
N PHE A 204 8.67 11.82 2.94
CA PHE A 204 7.85 10.77 3.53
C PHE A 204 8.15 10.62 5.03
N GLN A 205 7.12 10.52 5.86
CA GLN A 205 7.27 10.26 7.29
C GLN A 205 6.23 9.24 7.78
N LEU A 206 6.66 8.30 8.63
CA LEU A 206 5.82 7.37 9.39
C LEU A 206 6.16 7.52 10.87
N ARG A 207 5.15 7.78 11.71
CA ARG A 207 5.28 7.89 13.16
C ARG A 207 4.24 7.02 13.86
N ILE A 208 4.70 6.25 14.83
CA ILE A 208 3.85 5.36 15.63
C ILE A 208 3.46 6.08 16.93
N LEU A 209 2.20 6.47 17.01
CA LEU A 209 1.62 7.16 18.16
C LEU A 209 1.61 6.24 19.40
N LYS A 210 2.11 6.78 20.52
CA LYS A 210 2.21 6.10 21.83
C LYS A 210 3.12 4.85 21.83
N ALA A 211 4.03 4.70 20.86
CA ALA A 211 5.03 3.64 20.91
C ALA A 211 5.96 3.79 22.12
N LYS A 212 6.45 2.67 22.66
CA LYS A 212 7.50 2.65 23.71
C LYS A 212 8.90 2.93 23.16
N SER A 213 9.09 2.94 21.84
CA SER A 213 10.38 3.10 21.18
C SER A 213 10.17 3.54 19.72
N ASP A 214 11.02 4.44 19.23
CA ASP A 214 10.96 4.99 17.87
C ASP A 214 11.45 4.04 16.77
N LYS A 215 11.87 2.79 17.10
CA LYS A 215 12.41 1.81 16.13
C LYS A 215 11.52 1.57 14.89
N GLY A 216 10.20 1.66 15.05
CA GLY A 216 9.24 1.48 13.96
C GLY A 216 8.91 2.77 13.17
N ASN A 217 9.36 3.94 13.63
CA ASN A 217 9.23 5.18 12.86
C ASN A 217 10.12 5.15 11.60
N PHE A 218 9.80 6.01 10.65
CA PHE A 218 10.59 6.27 9.44
C PHE A 218 10.45 7.74 9.03
N ASN A 219 11.50 8.33 8.47
CA ASN A 219 11.54 9.74 8.09
C ASN A 219 12.55 9.92 6.95
N TYR A 220 12.04 10.14 5.75
CA TYR A 220 12.80 10.51 4.57
C TYR A 220 12.60 12.00 4.24
N ALA A 221 13.70 12.69 3.98
CA ALA A 221 13.72 14.10 3.61
C ALA A 221 14.51 14.28 2.30
N PRO A 222 13.88 14.74 1.20
CA PRO A 222 14.58 15.05 -0.04
C PRO A 222 15.58 16.18 0.17
N THR A 223 16.70 16.14 -0.56
CA THR A 223 17.54 17.33 -0.80
C THR A 223 17.02 18.12 -2.00
N VAL A 224 17.56 19.33 -2.21
CA VAL A 224 17.22 20.21 -3.35
C VAL A 224 17.52 19.57 -4.72
N ARG A 225 18.36 18.52 -4.75
CA ARG A 225 18.66 17.69 -5.93
C ARG A 225 18.59 16.20 -5.57
N ALA A 226 17.50 15.77 -4.93
CA ALA A 226 17.32 14.39 -4.51
C ALA A 226 17.37 13.41 -5.70
N ASN A 227 18.32 12.48 -5.65
CA ASN A 227 18.43 11.34 -6.56
C ASN A 227 18.16 10.02 -5.80
N VAL A 228 18.07 8.90 -6.51
CA VAL A 228 17.82 7.57 -5.89
C VAL A 228 18.97 7.15 -4.94
N GLU A 229 20.19 7.64 -5.19
CA GLU A 229 21.36 7.46 -4.33
C GLU A 229 21.17 8.15 -2.95
N ASP A 230 20.83 9.44 -2.91
CA ASP A 230 20.48 10.19 -1.68
C ASP A 230 19.26 9.58 -0.98
N ALA A 231 18.31 9.03 -1.74
CA ALA A 231 17.24 8.19 -1.19
C ALA A 231 17.81 6.95 -0.49
N ALA A 232 18.58 6.10 -1.17
CA ALA A 232 19.17 4.89 -0.58
C ALA A 232 20.05 5.20 0.66
N PHE A 233 20.88 6.24 0.61
CA PHE A 233 21.72 6.69 1.74
C PHE A 233 20.91 7.00 3.01
N LYS A 234 19.69 7.54 2.86
CA LYS A 234 18.80 7.91 3.98
C LYS A 234 17.79 6.83 4.36
N VAL A 235 17.36 6.02 3.39
CA VAL A 235 16.25 5.05 3.53
C VAL A 235 16.75 3.66 3.93
N ILE A 236 17.94 3.28 3.47
CA ILE A 236 18.57 1.97 3.67
C ILE A 236 19.81 2.12 4.57
N GLY A 237 20.64 3.12 4.27
CA GLY A 237 21.80 3.50 5.09
C GLY A 237 23.11 3.57 4.31
N ARG A 238 24.10 4.26 4.90
CA ARG A 238 25.41 4.52 4.28
C ARG A 238 26.18 3.26 3.88
N GLU A 239 26.09 2.20 4.68
CA GLU A 239 26.88 0.98 4.46
C GLU A 239 26.46 0.19 3.23
N CYS A 240 25.16 0.17 2.92
CA CYS A 240 24.62 -0.47 1.72
C CYS A 240 24.76 0.45 0.49
N ALA A 241 24.38 1.72 0.63
CA ALA A 241 24.39 2.67 -0.48
C ALA A 241 25.79 2.94 -1.05
N SER A 242 26.84 2.96 -0.21
CA SER A 242 28.24 3.08 -0.68
C SER A 242 28.82 1.82 -1.32
N GLN A 243 28.03 0.74 -1.39
CA GLN A 243 28.36 -0.51 -2.07
C GLN A 243 27.54 -0.71 -3.34
N CYS A 244 26.77 0.30 -3.75
CA CYS A 244 25.94 0.28 -4.95
C CYS A 244 26.40 1.35 -5.96
N ASP A 245 26.05 1.17 -7.23
CA ASP A 245 26.16 2.19 -8.28
C ASP A 245 24.82 2.38 -9.00
N TRP A 246 24.69 3.53 -9.65
CA TRP A 246 23.59 3.84 -10.55
C TRP A 246 23.88 3.33 -11.96
N THR A 247 22.88 2.72 -12.59
CA THR A 247 22.91 2.31 -13.99
C THR A 247 21.53 2.55 -14.62
N ALA A 248 21.51 2.85 -15.92
CA ALA A 248 20.29 2.98 -16.69
C ALA A 248 20.49 2.48 -18.12
N ILE A 249 19.44 1.91 -18.71
CA ILE A 249 19.41 1.57 -20.14
C ILE A 249 18.04 1.96 -20.73
N GLU A 250 18.05 2.47 -21.96
CA GLU A 250 16.86 2.55 -22.80
C GLU A 250 16.91 1.39 -23.80
N THR A 251 15.87 0.56 -23.86
CA THR A 251 15.86 -0.66 -24.66
C THR A 251 14.44 -1.13 -24.94
N ASP A 252 14.16 -1.46 -26.20
CA ASP A 252 12.85 -1.98 -26.66
C ASP A 252 11.64 -1.09 -26.26
N GLY A 253 11.89 0.22 -26.07
CA GLY A 253 10.90 1.21 -25.62
C GLY A 253 10.83 1.45 -24.11
N PHE A 254 11.50 0.62 -23.30
CA PHE A 254 11.55 0.75 -21.84
C PHE A 254 12.80 1.51 -21.39
N GLU A 255 12.64 2.47 -20.48
CA GLU A 255 13.77 3.09 -19.75
C GLU A 255 13.87 2.43 -18.37
N ILE A 256 14.90 1.60 -18.18
CA ILE A 256 15.13 0.88 -16.91
C ILE A 256 16.22 1.62 -16.15
N CYS A 257 15.83 2.22 -15.02
CA CYS A 257 16.73 2.89 -14.08
C CYS A 257 16.95 2.00 -12.85
N ALA A 258 18.20 1.75 -12.45
CA ALA A 258 18.52 0.88 -11.32
C ALA A 258 19.68 1.39 -10.46
N PHE A 259 19.60 1.11 -9.15
CA PHE A 259 20.67 1.30 -8.17
C PHE A 259 20.98 -0.07 -7.55
N LEU A 260 22.15 -0.61 -7.90
CA LEU A 260 22.48 -2.04 -7.73
C LEU A 260 23.84 -2.22 -7.02
N PRO A 261 24.03 -3.27 -6.19
CA PRO A 261 25.32 -3.60 -5.58
C PRO A 261 26.42 -3.79 -6.63
N LYS A 262 27.56 -3.14 -6.45
CA LYS A 262 28.74 -3.26 -7.33
C LYS A 262 29.24 -4.72 -7.36
N PRO A 263 29.91 -5.21 -8.42
CA PRO A 263 30.43 -6.59 -8.48
C PRO A 263 31.41 -6.95 -7.35
N ASP A 264 32.10 -5.96 -6.78
CA ASP A 264 33.05 -6.07 -5.67
C ASP A 264 32.43 -5.82 -4.27
N ALA A 265 31.11 -5.61 -4.19
CA ALA A 265 30.42 -5.22 -2.96
C ALA A 265 30.51 -6.28 -1.85
N VAL A 266 30.71 -5.82 -0.61
CA VAL A 266 30.80 -6.69 0.57
C VAL A 266 29.43 -7.26 0.92
N ALA A 267 29.27 -8.57 0.75
CA ALA A 267 28.05 -9.35 0.98
C ALA A 267 27.23 -8.94 2.22
N ALA A 268 27.88 -8.83 3.38
CA ALA A 268 27.23 -8.52 4.66
C ALA A 268 26.62 -7.11 4.73
N LYS A 269 27.03 -6.17 3.85
CA LYS A 269 26.50 -4.80 3.80
C LYS A 269 25.33 -4.64 2.84
N VAL A 270 25.07 -5.62 1.97
CA VAL A 270 24.04 -5.54 0.92
C VAL A 270 22.93 -6.59 1.05
N GLY A 271 23.11 -7.62 1.88
CA GLY A 271 22.06 -8.61 2.18
C GLY A 271 20.97 -8.10 3.13
N GLY A 272 19.85 -8.83 3.18
CA GLY A 272 18.77 -8.63 4.16
C GLY A 272 17.79 -7.48 3.87
N TYR A 273 18.10 -6.57 2.93
CA TYR A 273 17.18 -5.50 2.54
C TYR A 273 16.15 -5.95 1.48
N GLY A 274 16.53 -6.88 0.61
CA GLY A 274 15.73 -7.36 -0.51
C GLY A 274 15.41 -6.31 -1.58
N ALA A 275 14.58 -6.71 -2.54
CA ALA A 275 14.23 -5.90 -3.70
C ALA A 275 13.16 -4.83 -3.41
N PHE A 276 13.35 -3.66 -4.03
CA PHE A 276 12.40 -2.57 -4.18
C PHE A 276 12.20 -2.36 -5.68
N LEU A 277 11.04 -2.75 -6.19
CA LEU A 277 10.67 -2.61 -7.60
C LEU A 277 9.57 -1.57 -7.75
N SER A 278 9.65 -0.83 -8.85
CA SER A 278 8.65 0.16 -9.24
C SER A 278 8.48 0.22 -10.75
N ILE A 279 7.25 0.47 -11.20
CA ILE A 279 6.89 0.68 -12.60
C ILE A 279 6.24 2.06 -12.69
N ASP A 280 6.74 2.96 -13.53
CA ASP A 280 6.31 4.38 -13.60
C ASP A 280 6.23 5.07 -12.20
N SER A 281 7.23 4.82 -11.35
CA SER A 281 7.28 5.25 -9.95
C SER A 281 6.08 4.79 -9.09
N ARG A 282 5.38 3.71 -9.45
CA ARG A 282 4.45 2.95 -8.59
C ARG A 282 5.22 1.78 -7.95
N PRO A 283 5.37 1.71 -6.62
CA PRO A 283 5.95 0.53 -5.95
C PRO A 283 5.10 -0.72 -6.18
N VAL A 284 5.77 -1.85 -6.48
CA VAL A 284 5.14 -3.16 -6.73
C VAL A 284 5.84 -4.26 -5.91
N SER A 285 5.16 -5.39 -5.72
CA SER A 285 5.64 -6.49 -4.88
C SER A 285 6.63 -7.40 -5.61
N PRO A 286 7.81 -7.69 -5.04
CA PRO A 286 8.77 -8.62 -5.63
C PRO A 286 8.35 -10.10 -5.55
N ALA A 287 7.17 -10.41 -4.99
CA ALA A 287 6.76 -11.77 -4.63
C ALA A 287 6.01 -12.54 -5.73
N ARG A 288 5.46 -11.86 -6.76
CA ARG A 288 4.54 -12.45 -7.75
C ARG A 288 4.83 -11.96 -9.19
N GLY A 289 4.11 -12.53 -10.15
CA GLY A 289 4.12 -12.12 -11.56
C GLY A 289 5.51 -12.03 -12.21
N THR A 290 5.63 -11.11 -13.17
CA THR A 290 6.88 -10.73 -13.84
C THR A 290 7.93 -10.23 -12.84
N MET A 291 7.50 -9.59 -11.75
CA MET A 291 8.39 -9.06 -10.70
C MET A 291 9.21 -10.17 -10.01
N LYS A 292 8.59 -11.33 -9.72
CA LYS A 292 9.30 -12.51 -9.18
C LYS A 292 10.35 -13.04 -10.16
N LYS A 293 10.04 -13.09 -11.45
CA LYS A 293 11.00 -13.49 -12.51
C LYS A 293 12.21 -12.52 -12.52
N ILE A 294 11.97 -11.20 -12.57
CA ILE A 294 13.00 -10.15 -12.52
C ILE A 294 13.92 -10.30 -11.29
N VAL A 295 13.36 -10.53 -10.11
CA VAL A 295 14.12 -10.71 -8.87
C VAL A 295 14.96 -12.00 -8.89
N SER A 296 14.49 -13.07 -9.52
CA SER A 296 15.30 -14.28 -9.73
C SER A 296 16.48 -13.98 -10.65
N THR A 297 16.23 -13.42 -11.83
CA THR A 297 17.28 -13.05 -12.79
C THR A 297 18.35 -12.17 -12.15
N PHE A 298 17.97 -11.17 -11.36
CA PHE A 298 18.90 -10.36 -10.57
C PHE A 298 19.72 -11.20 -9.57
N LYS A 299 19.07 -12.00 -8.72
CA LYS A 299 19.75 -12.86 -7.73
C LYS A 299 20.73 -13.84 -8.38
N ASP A 300 20.38 -14.38 -9.54
CA ASP A 300 21.19 -15.35 -10.26
C ASP A 300 22.41 -14.68 -10.92
N LYS A 301 22.25 -13.49 -11.50
CA LYS A 301 23.39 -12.67 -11.99
C LYS A 301 24.32 -12.25 -10.86
N VAL A 302 23.79 -11.75 -9.74
CA VAL A 302 24.56 -11.37 -8.55
C VAL A 302 25.35 -12.55 -7.98
N ARG A 303 24.78 -13.77 -7.99
CA ARG A 303 25.49 -14.98 -7.56
C ARG A 303 26.68 -15.34 -8.47
N THR A 304 26.59 -15.04 -9.76
CA THR A 304 27.66 -15.26 -10.75
C THR A 304 28.68 -14.12 -10.79
N ALA A 305 28.30 -12.90 -10.41
CA ALA A 305 29.12 -11.69 -10.58
C ALA A 305 30.41 -11.67 -9.72
N GLY A 306 30.39 -12.30 -8.54
CA GLY A 306 31.57 -12.32 -7.67
C GLY A 306 31.46 -13.30 -6.50
N PRO A 307 32.59 -13.86 -6.02
CA PRO A 307 32.58 -14.90 -4.99
C PRO A 307 32.02 -14.42 -3.65
N SER A 308 32.20 -13.14 -3.29
CA SER A 308 31.58 -12.57 -2.07
C SER A 308 30.06 -12.57 -2.17
N LEU A 309 29.52 -12.10 -3.30
CA LEU A 309 28.08 -11.94 -3.52
C LEU A 309 27.32 -13.27 -3.65
N SER A 310 28.02 -14.37 -3.95
CA SER A 310 27.45 -15.72 -4.11
C SER A 310 26.59 -16.20 -2.92
N ALA A 311 26.91 -15.76 -1.70
CA ALA A 311 26.23 -16.18 -0.46
C ALA A 311 25.18 -15.17 0.05
N VAL A 312 24.88 -14.09 -0.67
CA VAL A 312 23.99 -13.03 -0.17
C VAL A 312 22.53 -13.48 -0.19
N LYS A 313 21.92 -13.61 1.00
CA LYS A 313 20.47 -13.74 1.15
C LYS A 313 19.78 -12.38 0.97
N ASP A 314 18.83 -12.33 0.05
CA ASP A 314 18.00 -11.17 -0.28
C ASP A 314 18.81 -9.86 -0.44
N PRO A 315 19.70 -9.80 -1.46
CA PRO A 315 20.46 -8.60 -1.79
C PRO A 315 19.54 -7.40 -2.04
N PHE A 316 20.00 -6.22 -1.64
CA PHE A 316 19.40 -4.96 -2.00
C PHE A 316 19.34 -4.80 -3.53
N MET A 317 18.19 -4.35 -4.02
CA MET A 317 18.00 -3.84 -5.37
C MET A 317 16.99 -2.72 -5.30
N CYS A 318 17.26 -1.60 -5.99
CA CYS A 318 16.25 -0.60 -6.29
C CYS A 318 16.17 -0.45 -7.81
N MET A 319 14.99 -0.64 -8.39
CA MET A 319 14.78 -0.51 -9.84
C MET A 319 13.43 0.14 -10.14
N ASN A 320 13.44 1.09 -11.06
CA ASN A 320 12.27 1.73 -11.65
C ASN A 320 12.29 1.50 -13.16
N ILE A 321 11.29 0.79 -13.67
CA ILE A 321 11.07 0.64 -15.11
C ILE A 321 10.04 1.70 -15.52
N ILE A 322 10.39 2.54 -16.49
CA ILE A 322 9.46 3.44 -17.16
C ILE A 322 8.98 2.73 -18.42
N CYS A 323 7.67 2.60 -18.56
CA CYS A 323 7.04 1.83 -19.62
C CYS A 323 6.48 2.73 -20.74
N PRO A 324 6.42 2.22 -21.99
CA PRO A 324 5.57 2.83 -23.02
C PRO A 324 4.11 2.91 -22.55
N PRO A 325 3.35 3.92 -23.00
CA PRO A 325 1.89 3.94 -22.84
C PRO A 325 1.25 2.65 -23.36
N ASP A 326 0.17 2.23 -22.71
CA ASP A 326 -0.64 1.04 -23.03
C ASP A 326 0.09 -0.33 -22.91
N SER A 327 1.39 -0.39 -22.57
CA SER A 327 2.17 -1.65 -22.55
C SER A 327 1.87 -2.59 -21.36
N TYR A 328 1.04 -2.16 -20.40
CA TYR A 328 0.64 -2.96 -19.24
C TYR A 328 -0.71 -2.52 -18.65
N ASP A 329 -1.46 -3.47 -18.10
CA ASP A 329 -2.71 -3.23 -17.36
C ASP A 329 -2.47 -3.20 -15.83
N PRO A 330 -2.72 -2.07 -15.14
CA PRO A 330 -2.69 -1.96 -13.69
C PRO A 330 -3.99 -2.38 -12.98
N ASN A 331 -4.99 -2.88 -13.69
CA ASN A 331 -6.33 -3.16 -13.17
C ASN A 331 -6.53 -4.58 -12.60
N ILE A 332 -5.49 -5.42 -12.50
CA ILE A 332 -5.60 -6.82 -12.03
C ILE A 332 -6.35 -6.91 -10.69
N GLU A 333 -5.80 -6.31 -9.64
CA GLU A 333 -6.19 -6.59 -8.24
C GLU A 333 -6.40 -5.32 -7.41
N PRO A 334 -7.09 -5.41 -6.24
CA PRO A 334 -7.32 -4.25 -5.40
C PRO A 334 -6.08 -3.76 -4.64
N ALA A 335 -5.12 -4.65 -4.33
CA ALA A 335 -3.93 -4.29 -3.55
C ALA A 335 -2.86 -3.52 -4.37
N LYS A 336 -2.93 -3.53 -5.71
CA LYS A 336 -2.00 -2.85 -6.64
C LYS A 336 -0.54 -3.28 -6.47
N ASP A 337 -0.29 -4.53 -6.08
CA ASP A 337 1.04 -5.10 -5.86
C ASP A 337 1.58 -5.85 -7.10
N ASP A 338 0.72 -6.19 -8.06
CA ASP A 338 1.08 -6.88 -9.33
C ASP A 338 0.51 -6.12 -10.57
N LEU A 339 1.11 -6.35 -11.76
CA LEU A 339 0.82 -5.64 -13.02
C LEU A 339 0.95 -6.58 -14.23
N LEU A 340 0.05 -6.46 -15.22
CA LEU A 340 -0.01 -7.37 -16.36
C LEU A 340 0.58 -6.72 -17.61
N PHE A 341 1.78 -7.14 -18.00
CA PHE A 341 2.45 -6.67 -19.21
C PHE A 341 1.88 -7.37 -20.46
N GLU A 342 1.83 -6.67 -21.59
CA GLU A 342 1.45 -7.25 -22.88
C GLU A 342 2.49 -8.31 -23.33
N ASP A 343 3.77 -7.95 -23.31
CA ASP A 343 4.89 -8.90 -23.42
C ASP A 343 5.73 -8.87 -22.12
N PRO A 344 5.54 -9.84 -21.20
CA PRO A 344 6.32 -9.91 -19.97
C PRO A 344 7.76 -10.38 -20.20
N ASP A 345 8.03 -11.13 -21.27
CA ASP A 345 9.35 -11.71 -21.51
C ASP A 345 10.27 -10.72 -22.26
N MET A 346 9.72 -9.76 -23.00
CA MET A 346 10.44 -8.57 -23.50
C MET A 346 10.97 -7.70 -22.34
N VAL A 347 10.15 -7.43 -21.31
CA VAL A 347 10.59 -6.67 -20.12
C VAL A 347 11.71 -7.41 -19.38
N ILE A 348 11.61 -8.74 -19.25
CA ILE A 348 12.65 -9.56 -18.62
C ILE A 348 13.94 -9.57 -19.45
N GLN A 349 13.84 -9.59 -20.79
CA GLN A 349 15.01 -9.46 -21.67
C GLN A 349 15.65 -8.07 -21.57
N ALA A 350 14.89 -6.99 -21.50
CA ALA A 350 15.40 -5.63 -21.32
C ALA A 350 16.14 -5.49 -19.97
N VAL A 351 15.56 -6.00 -18.88
CA VAL A 351 16.24 -6.08 -17.57
C VAL A 351 17.47 -6.99 -17.63
N GLY A 352 17.40 -8.12 -18.35
CA GLY A 352 18.51 -9.01 -18.59
C GLY A 352 19.70 -8.33 -19.26
N LYS A 353 19.46 -7.55 -20.33
CA LYS A 353 20.46 -6.75 -21.04
C LYS A 353 21.15 -5.73 -20.12
N LEU A 354 20.40 -5.03 -19.26
CA LEU A 354 20.96 -4.13 -18.24
C LEU A 354 21.84 -4.90 -17.25
N LEU A 355 21.38 -6.05 -16.76
CA LEU A 355 22.11 -6.85 -15.78
C LEU A 355 23.38 -7.50 -16.36
N ASP A 356 23.38 -7.94 -17.63
CA ASP A 356 24.59 -8.45 -18.30
C ASP A 356 25.61 -7.33 -18.61
N THR A 357 25.14 -6.08 -18.78
CA THR A 357 26.00 -4.91 -18.98
C THR A 357 26.63 -4.44 -17.67
N PHE A 358 25.89 -4.51 -16.56
CA PHE A 358 26.35 -4.08 -15.22
C PHE A 358 27.13 -5.19 -14.47
N TYR A 359 26.77 -6.45 -14.68
CA TYR A 359 27.48 -7.64 -14.18
C TYR A 359 28.08 -8.42 -15.36
N PRO A 360 29.12 -7.90 -16.03
CA PRO A 360 29.78 -8.63 -17.10
C PRO A 360 30.31 -9.96 -16.55
N LYS A 361 30.04 -11.06 -17.26
CA LYS A 361 30.58 -12.38 -16.89
C LYS A 361 32.10 -12.29 -16.90
N ILE A 362 32.73 -12.56 -15.75
CA ILE A 362 34.17 -12.79 -15.69
C ILE A 362 34.45 -14.08 -16.46
N VAL A 363 34.89 -13.93 -17.71
CA VAL A 363 35.51 -15.01 -18.45
C VAL A 363 36.85 -15.25 -17.78
N CYS A 364 36.94 -16.32 -16.99
CA CYS A 364 38.23 -16.87 -16.60
C CYS A 364 38.86 -17.45 -17.87
N ASP A 365 39.72 -16.67 -18.54
CA ASP A 365 40.53 -17.17 -19.65
C ASP A 365 41.27 -18.43 -19.24
N GLY A 366 41.33 -19.39 -20.16
CA GLY A 366 41.59 -20.79 -19.84
C GLY A 366 42.95 -21.01 -19.17
N TYR A 367 42.94 -21.44 -17.91
CA TYR A 367 44.10 -22.09 -17.31
C TYR A 367 44.17 -23.53 -17.85
N GLU A 368 44.78 -23.71 -19.02
CA GLU A 368 45.09 -25.04 -19.53
C GLU A 368 45.92 -25.80 -18.49
N PRO A 369 45.50 -27.00 -18.04
CA PRO A 369 46.34 -27.82 -17.18
C PRO A 369 47.57 -28.24 -17.98
N PRO A 370 48.80 -28.05 -17.47
CA PRO A 370 50.01 -28.29 -18.25
C PRO A 370 50.14 -29.77 -18.63
N THR A 371 50.10 -30.05 -19.93
CA THR A 371 50.19 -31.41 -20.49
C THR A 371 51.60 -31.99 -20.33
N SER A 372 51.85 -32.66 -19.21
CA SER A 372 53.07 -33.45 -18.97
C SER A 372 52.86 -34.91 -19.36
N ALA A 373 53.03 -35.24 -20.63
CA ALA A 373 52.94 -36.62 -21.12
C ALA A 373 54.25 -37.39 -20.90
N GLN A 374 54.19 -38.54 -20.22
CA GLN A 374 55.12 -39.67 -20.43
C GLN A 374 54.36 -41.00 -20.31
N PRO A 375 54.50 -41.94 -21.28
CA PRO A 375 53.86 -43.24 -21.21
C PRO A 375 54.70 -44.26 -20.41
N ALA A 376 54.06 -45.02 -19.52
CA ALA A 376 54.63 -46.24 -18.95
C ALA A 376 54.53 -47.39 -19.97
N ARG A 377 55.51 -48.31 -19.96
CA ARG A 377 55.60 -49.43 -20.92
C ARG A 377 54.78 -50.64 -20.46
N GLN A 378 54.32 -51.42 -21.44
CA GLN A 378 53.89 -52.82 -21.25
C GLN A 378 55.07 -53.72 -20.85
N LEU A 379 54.75 -54.79 -20.14
CA LEU A 379 55.26 -56.15 -20.40
C LEU A 379 54.10 -57.14 -20.13
N ASP A 380 54.11 -58.27 -20.83
CA ASP A 380 52.97 -59.19 -20.97
C ASP A 380 53.20 -60.53 -20.25
N GLU A 381 52.12 -61.30 -20.00
CA GLU A 381 52.01 -62.78 -19.83
C GLU A 381 50.65 -63.10 -19.17
N GLU A 382 49.90 -64.17 -19.46
CA GLU A 382 49.67 -64.94 -20.70
C GLU A 382 48.37 -65.80 -20.52
N ALA A 383 48.00 -66.57 -21.57
CA ALA A 383 47.11 -67.76 -21.56
C ALA A 383 45.56 -67.66 -21.69
N ALA A 384 45.10 -68.50 -22.63
CA ALA A 384 43.78 -69.02 -23.04
C ALA A 384 42.76 -69.47 -21.95
N SER A 385 41.48 -69.77 -22.23
CA SER A 385 40.49 -69.52 -23.33
C SER A 385 39.10 -70.06 -22.88
N ASP A 386 38.01 -70.31 -23.64
CA ASP A 386 37.72 -70.32 -25.09
C ASP A 386 36.22 -70.19 -25.43
N GLY A 387 35.93 -69.77 -26.67
CA GLY A 387 34.72 -69.96 -27.49
C GLY A 387 33.30 -69.56 -26.98
N LEU A 388 32.25 -69.62 -27.79
CA LEU A 388 32.08 -69.65 -29.28
C LEU A 388 30.56 -69.55 -29.61
N TYR A 389 30.17 -69.03 -30.79
CA TYR A 389 28.86 -69.12 -31.53
C TYR A 389 27.47 -68.98 -30.81
N ASP A 390 26.38 -68.47 -31.41
CA ASP A 390 26.15 -67.67 -32.63
C ASP A 390 24.72 -67.03 -32.59
N ALA A 391 24.39 -66.30 -33.66
CA ALA A 391 23.25 -65.42 -33.99
C ALA A 391 21.77 -65.84 -33.77
N GLN A 392 20.95 -64.78 -33.87
CA GLN A 392 19.71 -64.66 -34.68
C GLN A 392 18.30 -64.72 -34.04
N GLU A 393 17.34 -64.25 -34.83
CA GLU A 393 16.02 -63.71 -34.43
C GLU A 393 14.82 -64.63 -34.77
N ASP A 394 13.65 -64.25 -34.24
CA ASP A 394 12.37 -64.08 -34.98
C ASP A 394 11.16 -65.01 -34.62
N LYS A 395 9.95 -64.49 -34.90
CA LYS A 395 8.61 -65.14 -35.01
C LYS A 395 7.85 -65.61 -33.76
N MET A 396 7.22 -64.64 -33.08
CA MET A 396 5.75 -64.40 -33.14
C MET A 396 4.77 -65.61 -33.29
N ARG A 397 3.87 -65.85 -32.30
CA ARG A 397 2.37 -65.89 -32.41
C ARG A 397 1.63 -66.59 -31.25
N ASN A 398 0.56 -65.93 -30.72
CA ASN A 398 -0.73 -66.45 -30.18
C ASN A 398 -0.74 -67.61 -29.14
N VAL A 399 -1.81 -67.92 -28.38
CA VAL A 399 -3.26 -67.63 -28.47
C VAL A 399 -3.83 -67.35 -27.06
N SER A 400 -4.70 -66.34 -26.90
CA SER A 400 -5.68 -66.24 -25.79
C SER A 400 -6.72 -65.13 -26.01
N ARG A 401 -7.82 -65.18 -25.24
CA ARG A 401 -8.82 -64.11 -25.00
C ARG A 401 -9.46 -64.32 -23.62
N ILE A 402 -9.90 -63.24 -22.97
CA ILE A 402 -11.28 -63.04 -22.46
C ILE A 402 -11.39 -61.64 -21.83
N SER A 403 -12.49 -60.94 -22.10
CA SER A 403 -12.89 -59.69 -21.43
C SER A 403 -14.41 -59.49 -21.61
N PRO A 404 -15.15 -59.05 -20.57
CA PRO A 404 -16.42 -58.35 -20.71
C PRO A 404 -16.26 -56.83 -20.54
N SER A 405 -17.31 -56.05 -20.80
CA SER A 405 -17.15 -54.67 -21.29
C SER A 405 -18.20 -53.65 -20.83
N ILE A 406 -17.73 -52.44 -20.48
CA ILE A 406 -18.22 -51.11 -20.92
C ILE A 406 -19.70 -50.75 -20.63
N PRO A 407 -19.96 -49.60 -19.96
CA PRO A 407 -20.51 -48.45 -20.71
C PRO A 407 -19.53 -47.29 -20.94
N ARG A 408 -19.80 -46.48 -21.95
CA ARG A 408 -19.10 -45.22 -22.32
C ARG A 408 -20.11 -44.09 -22.44
N GLN A 409 -19.64 -42.85 -22.20
CA GLN A 409 -20.21 -41.50 -22.47
C GLN A 409 -20.24 -40.67 -21.17
N GLY A 410 -19.89 -39.37 -21.16
CA GLY A 410 -19.50 -38.50 -22.29
C GLY A 410 -18.70 -37.27 -21.83
N SER A 411 -18.62 -36.26 -22.71
CA SER A 411 -17.83 -35.03 -22.59
C SER A 411 -18.04 -34.19 -21.32
N GLY A 412 -16.93 -33.71 -20.75
CA GLY A 412 -16.82 -32.54 -19.86
C GLY A 412 -15.35 -32.10 -19.85
N GLU A 413 -14.98 -31.04 -20.55
CA GLU A 413 -15.03 -29.63 -20.12
C GLU A 413 -14.01 -29.26 -19.03
N TRP A 414 -13.21 -28.23 -19.35
CA TRP A 414 -12.19 -27.68 -18.47
C TRP A 414 -12.81 -27.13 -17.18
N ARG A 415 -12.26 -27.53 -16.03
CA ARG A 415 -12.44 -26.79 -14.77
C ARG A 415 -11.09 -26.54 -14.13
N THR A 416 -10.49 -25.42 -14.52
CA THR A 416 -9.49 -24.73 -13.70
C THR A 416 -10.07 -24.45 -12.32
N THR A 417 -9.28 -24.69 -11.28
CA THR A 417 -9.55 -24.14 -9.95
C THR A 417 -9.37 -22.63 -10.01
N MET A 418 -10.36 -21.86 -9.55
CA MET A 418 -10.07 -20.51 -9.08
C MET A 418 -9.19 -20.65 -7.84
N TYR A 419 -8.14 -19.81 -7.76
CA TYR A 419 -7.05 -19.90 -6.78
C TYR A 419 -6.18 -21.16 -6.97
N GLY A 420 -5.16 -21.03 -7.82
CA GLY A 420 -3.98 -21.88 -7.75
C GLY A 420 -3.21 -21.56 -6.47
N ILE A 421 -3.41 -22.40 -5.45
CA ILE A 421 -2.65 -22.43 -4.21
C ILE A 421 -2.10 -23.84 -4.12
N ASP A 422 -0.78 -23.99 -4.27
CA ASP A 422 -0.12 -25.25 -4.02
C ASP A 422 -0.11 -25.51 -2.51
N GLU A 423 -0.57 -26.69 -2.09
CA GLU A 423 -0.56 -27.09 -0.67
C GLU A 423 0.82 -27.65 -0.32
N GLU A 424 1.64 -26.89 0.40
CA GLU A 424 2.85 -27.39 1.06
C GLU A 424 2.54 -27.72 2.54
N GLU A 425 2.76 -28.98 2.93
CA GLU A 425 2.57 -29.44 4.31
C GLU A 425 3.67 -28.91 5.26
N PRO A 426 3.33 -28.36 6.44
CA PRO A 426 4.31 -28.08 7.48
C PRO A 426 4.51 -29.32 8.38
N GLU A 427 5.62 -30.04 8.20
CA GLU A 427 6.02 -31.13 9.10
C GLU A 427 6.21 -30.66 10.56
N LEU A 428 5.96 -31.56 11.52
CA LEU A 428 6.14 -31.27 12.94
C LEU A 428 7.63 -31.28 13.34
N LEU A 429 8.08 -30.24 14.05
CA LEU A 429 9.17 -30.37 15.01
C LEU A 429 8.78 -29.75 16.36
N THR A 430 8.63 -30.61 17.36
CA THR A 430 8.48 -30.24 18.77
C THR A 430 9.85 -30.00 19.39
N VAL A 431 10.07 -28.82 19.98
CA VAL A 431 11.20 -28.54 20.88
C VAL A 431 10.66 -27.80 22.11
N GLU A 432 11.14 -28.19 23.29
CA GLU A 432 10.62 -27.75 24.59
C GLU A 432 11.17 -26.39 25.04
N ASP A 433 10.36 -25.62 25.77
CA ASP A 433 10.76 -24.33 26.34
C ASP A 433 11.48 -24.52 27.68
N GLN A 434 12.78 -24.16 27.75
CA GLN A 434 13.57 -24.17 28.99
C GLN A 434 13.99 -22.77 29.41
N ALA A 435 13.34 -22.28 30.47
CA ALA A 435 13.58 -20.94 31.01
C ALA A 435 14.95 -20.82 31.72
N ARG A 436 15.77 -19.88 31.24
CA ARG A 436 16.82 -19.17 31.99
C ARG A 436 16.89 -17.74 31.43
N SER A 437 17.21 -16.69 32.14
CA SER A 437 17.29 -16.32 33.57
C SER A 437 17.79 -14.88 33.54
N LEU A 438 17.52 -14.09 34.57
CA LEU A 438 18.02 -12.71 34.69
C LEU A 438 19.56 -12.66 34.74
N HIS A 439 20.13 -11.60 34.19
CA HIS A 439 21.33 -10.95 34.74
C HIS A 439 21.23 -9.44 34.47
N ASP A 440 21.18 -8.66 35.54
CA ASP A 440 21.52 -7.24 35.54
C ASP A 440 23.05 -7.11 35.62
N ASP A 441 23.61 -6.07 35.02
CA ASP A 441 24.91 -5.48 35.39
C ASP A 441 24.84 -3.97 35.12
N ASP A 442 25.36 -3.16 36.04
CA ASP A 442 25.39 -1.69 36.03
C ASP A 442 26.83 -1.21 36.32
N GLU A 443 27.06 0.10 36.18
CA GLU A 443 28.34 0.80 36.23
C GLU A 443 29.32 0.48 35.07
N GLY A 444 30.02 1.44 34.45
CA GLY A 444 29.88 2.90 34.55
C GLY A 444 31.23 3.62 34.53
N GLU A 445 31.38 4.66 33.69
CA GLU A 445 32.40 5.67 33.95
C GLU A 445 32.02 7.06 33.42
N ARG A 446 32.64 8.11 33.98
CA ARG A 446 32.30 9.51 33.73
C ARG A 446 33.40 10.21 32.94
N ARG A 447 33.03 10.98 31.92
CA ARG A 447 33.80 12.15 31.47
C ARG A 447 32.90 13.12 30.69
N ALA A 448 32.88 14.38 31.13
CA ALA A 448 32.31 15.52 30.43
C ALA A 448 33.37 16.64 30.39
N PRO A 449 33.27 17.60 29.47
CA PRO A 449 32.62 18.84 29.88
C PRO A 449 31.70 19.51 28.83
N GLU A 450 30.78 20.33 29.36
CA GLU A 450 30.33 21.62 28.81
C GLU A 450 29.85 21.73 27.34
N VAL A 451 28.57 21.42 27.12
CA VAL A 451 27.66 22.32 26.36
C VAL A 451 26.33 22.41 27.11
N SER A 452 25.88 23.61 27.47
CA SER A 452 24.64 23.80 28.25
C SER A 452 23.40 23.88 27.36
N ASN A 453 22.41 23.01 27.61
CA ASN A 453 21.12 23.02 26.92
C ASN A 453 20.11 23.95 27.65
N PRO A 454 19.47 24.93 26.97
CA PRO A 454 18.52 25.85 27.57
C PRO A 454 17.37 25.21 28.38
N TRP A 455 16.95 23.98 28.02
CA TRP A 455 15.88 23.27 28.73
C TRP A 455 16.23 22.87 30.17
N THR A 456 17.51 22.71 30.50
CA THR A 456 17.95 22.33 31.86
C THR A 456 17.67 23.45 32.87
N ILE A 457 17.87 24.71 32.47
CA ILE A 457 17.66 25.89 33.33
C ILE A 457 16.17 26.08 33.62
N ALA A 458 15.30 25.89 32.61
CA ALA A 458 13.85 26.02 32.77
C ALA A 458 13.26 25.06 33.81
N LYS A 459 13.89 23.89 34.03
CA LYS A 459 13.41 22.88 34.97
C LYS A 459 13.74 23.17 36.44
N MET A 460 14.77 23.99 36.73
CA MET A 460 15.15 24.31 38.12
C MET A 460 14.31 25.42 38.75
N ASN A 461 13.65 26.26 37.95
CA ASN A 461 12.86 27.40 38.45
C ASN A 461 11.37 27.09 38.70
N ALA A 462 10.97 25.82 38.66
CA ALA A 462 9.59 25.40 38.87
C ALA A 462 9.26 25.26 40.37
N LEU A 463 8.59 26.25 40.95
CA LEU A 463 8.17 26.27 42.36
C LEU A 463 7.20 25.12 42.70
N ASN A 464 7.63 24.21 43.58
CA ASN A 464 6.83 23.09 44.07
C ASN A 464 5.69 23.56 44.98
N LYS A 465 4.47 23.03 44.75
CA LYS A 465 3.38 23.03 45.74
C LYS A 465 3.40 21.70 46.52
N PRO A 466 3.25 21.70 47.85
CA PRO A 466 3.24 20.47 48.64
C PRO A 466 1.98 19.62 48.40
N LYS A 467 2.13 18.29 48.47
CA LYS A 467 1.00 17.34 48.42
C LYS A 467 0.43 17.12 49.82
N ILE A 468 -0.90 17.15 49.95
CA ILE A 468 -1.62 16.76 51.17
C ILE A 468 -2.06 15.29 51.03
N ILE A 469 -1.80 14.50 52.07
CA ILE A 469 -2.20 13.09 52.17
C ILE A 469 -3.69 13.02 52.59
N ARG A 470 -4.45 12.05 52.07
CA ARG A 470 -5.84 11.77 52.48
C ARG A 470 -6.00 10.35 53.00
N GLY A 471 -6.67 10.22 54.15
CA GLY A 471 -7.30 8.98 54.61
C GLY A 471 -8.84 9.12 54.60
N PRO A 472 -9.61 8.03 54.48
CA PRO A 472 -11.07 8.00 54.57
C PRO A 472 -11.56 7.49 55.95
N PRO A 473 -12.88 7.42 56.22
CA PRO A 473 -13.95 8.34 55.84
C PRO A 473 -14.86 8.73 57.04
N GLN A 474 -15.69 9.78 56.91
CA GLN A 474 -16.94 9.86 57.66
C GLN A 474 -17.99 10.76 56.97
N LEU A 475 -19.27 10.47 57.22
CA LEU A 475 -20.45 11.17 56.69
C LEU A 475 -20.86 12.33 57.62
N LEU A 476 -21.45 13.39 57.04
CA LEU A 476 -22.56 14.14 57.64
C LEU A 476 -23.25 15.05 56.60
N THR A 477 -24.47 15.51 56.91
CA THR A 477 -25.38 16.21 56.00
C THR A 477 -25.36 17.73 56.16
N PRO A 478 -25.79 18.50 55.14
CA PRO A 478 -26.21 19.88 55.30
C PRO A 478 -27.71 19.96 55.66
N ALA A 479 -28.05 20.69 56.72
CA ALA A 479 -29.43 20.96 57.13
C ALA A 479 -29.93 22.32 56.59
N ARG A 480 -31.25 22.55 56.66
CA ARG A 480 -31.90 23.82 56.28
C ARG A 480 -31.82 24.87 57.39
N SER A 481 -31.55 26.12 57.01
CA SER A 481 -32.26 27.31 57.52
C SER A 481 -31.90 28.56 56.69
N ALA A 482 -32.60 29.69 56.81
CA ALA A 482 -34.00 29.96 56.45
C ALA A 482 -34.36 31.41 56.87
N GLY A 483 -34.85 32.21 55.92
CA GLY A 483 -35.58 33.46 56.18
C GLY A 483 -34.76 34.73 56.51
N ASP A 484 -35.33 35.93 56.45
CA ASP A 484 -36.54 36.36 55.70
C ASP A 484 -36.69 37.91 55.72
N ILE A 485 -37.80 38.45 55.17
CA ILE A 485 -38.31 39.85 55.30
C ILE A 485 -37.54 40.92 54.46
N ALA A 486 -38.10 41.97 53.82
CA ALA A 486 -39.40 42.33 53.18
C ALA A 486 -39.22 43.78 52.59
N MET A 487 -40.12 44.53 51.91
CA MET A 487 -41.46 44.37 51.30
C MET A 487 -41.69 45.56 50.32
N ALA A 488 -42.49 45.40 49.24
CA ALA A 488 -43.17 46.46 48.43
C ALA A 488 -42.31 47.55 47.71
N SER A 489 -42.63 48.10 46.53
CA SER A 489 -43.60 47.83 45.42
C SER A 489 -43.19 48.73 44.20
N SER A 490 -43.86 48.91 43.05
CA SER A 490 -45.17 48.47 42.52
C SER A 490 -45.15 48.24 40.98
N SER A 491 -45.76 49.13 40.17
CA SER A 491 -46.10 48.97 38.73
C SER A 491 -46.18 50.37 38.03
N PRO A 492 -46.31 50.56 36.69
CA PRO A 492 -47.23 49.85 35.77
C PRO A 492 -46.76 49.52 34.32
N SER A 493 -47.51 48.59 33.71
CA SER A 493 -47.93 48.36 32.29
C SER A 493 -47.40 49.23 31.10
N ARG A 494 -47.44 48.83 29.82
CA ARG A 494 -48.27 47.81 29.10
C ARG A 494 -47.72 47.53 27.68
N GLY A 495 -47.99 46.36 27.08
CA GLY A 495 -47.81 46.15 25.62
C GLY A 495 -47.79 44.69 25.13
N HIS A 496 -48.88 44.22 24.52
CA HIS A 496 -49.00 42.94 23.79
C HIS A 496 -49.35 43.20 22.32
N PHE A 497 -49.04 42.27 21.41
CA PHE A 497 -50.02 41.84 20.37
C PHE A 497 -49.71 40.49 19.71
N GLN A 498 -50.78 39.74 19.43
CA GLN A 498 -50.91 38.41 18.80
C GLN A 498 -52.38 38.28 18.29
N THR A 499 -52.78 37.49 17.27
CA THR A 499 -52.07 36.60 16.32
C THR A 499 -52.95 36.27 15.09
N THR A 500 -52.32 35.87 13.97
CA THR A 500 -52.84 34.97 12.90
C THR A 500 -54.12 35.46 12.12
N PRO A 501 -54.80 34.65 11.25
CA PRO A 501 -54.53 34.74 9.80
C PRO A 501 -55.78 34.76 8.88
N ARG A 502 -55.60 34.90 7.55
CA ARG A 502 -56.59 34.44 6.54
C ARG A 502 -55.95 34.17 5.17
N ALA A 503 -56.60 33.34 4.34
CA ALA A 503 -56.15 32.96 3.00
C ALA A 503 -57.32 32.68 2.03
N THR A 504 -57.11 33.00 0.75
CA THR A 504 -57.89 32.54 -0.43
C THR A 504 -57.03 32.67 -1.69
N GLY A 505 -57.00 31.63 -2.54
CA GLY A 505 -56.61 31.72 -3.96
C GLY A 505 -57.81 31.38 -4.85
N PRO A 506 -57.64 30.87 -6.10
CA PRO A 506 -56.42 30.72 -6.92
C PRO A 506 -56.54 31.50 -8.27
N LEU A 507 -55.60 31.31 -9.22
CA LEU A 507 -55.88 31.20 -10.68
C LEU A 507 -54.61 30.96 -11.54
N THR A 508 -54.78 30.18 -12.62
CA THR A 508 -53.92 29.96 -13.80
C THR A 508 -54.89 29.70 -15.00
N PRO A 509 -54.50 29.43 -16.28
CA PRO A 509 -53.17 29.25 -16.91
C PRO A 509 -53.00 29.94 -18.30
N GLN A 510 -51.88 29.66 -19.02
CA GLN A 510 -51.67 29.46 -20.49
C GLN A 510 -50.15 29.65 -20.81
N THR A 511 -49.38 28.70 -21.39
CA THR A 511 -49.24 28.27 -22.82
C THR A 511 -48.95 29.45 -23.78
N ILE A 512 -47.92 29.47 -24.64
CA ILE A 512 -47.51 28.64 -25.82
C ILE A 512 -46.01 28.98 -26.10
N SER A 513 -45.01 28.08 -26.30
CA SER A 513 -44.67 27.07 -27.36
C SER A 513 -43.96 27.61 -28.64
N ARG A 514 -43.06 26.77 -29.22
CA ARG A 514 -42.12 26.96 -30.39
C ARG A 514 -40.89 27.86 -30.12
N ALA A 515 -39.63 27.54 -30.49
CA ALA A 515 -38.95 26.54 -31.36
C ALA A 515 -38.86 26.86 -32.88
N ILE A 516 -37.79 26.32 -33.54
CA ILE A 516 -37.21 26.61 -34.90
C ILE A 516 -35.91 27.47 -34.73
N LEU A 517 -34.65 27.04 -35.00
CA LEU A 517 -33.96 26.54 -36.22
C LEU A 517 -33.90 27.62 -37.35
N THR A 518 -32.85 27.87 -38.15
CA THR A 518 -31.61 27.17 -38.53
C THR A 518 -30.45 28.17 -38.81
N GLN A 519 -29.21 27.67 -38.86
CA GLN A 519 -28.09 28.03 -39.77
C GLN A 519 -28.14 29.34 -40.61
N SER A 520 -27.04 30.10 -40.66
CA SER A 520 -26.12 30.07 -41.83
C SER A 520 -24.88 30.98 -41.73
N SER A 521 -23.79 30.53 -42.38
CA SER A 521 -22.68 31.24 -43.03
C SER A 521 -21.98 32.48 -42.43
N ASN A 522 -20.72 32.25 -42.06
CA ASN A 522 -19.49 32.83 -42.65
C ASN A 522 -19.44 34.31 -43.08
N ARG A 523 -18.38 35.01 -42.64
CA ARG A 523 -17.68 36.01 -43.46
C ARG A 523 -16.20 36.22 -43.06
N GLU A 524 -15.33 36.36 -44.06
CA GLU A 524 -13.99 37.02 -44.14
C GLU A 524 -13.15 37.15 -42.83
N GLU A 525 -11.93 36.62 -42.67
CA GLU A 525 -10.74 36.39 -43.54
C GLU A 525 -9.92 37.66 -43.92
N LEU A 526 -8.60 37.48 -44.12
CA LEU A 526 -7.48 38.44 -44.28
C LEU A 526 -6.94 39.02 -42.95
N ALA A 527 -5.63 39.28 -42.79
CA ALA A 527 -4.57 39.40 -43.80
C ALA A 527 -3.31 38.52 -43.54
N LYS A 528 -2.40 38.46 -44.55
CA LYS A 528 -1.10 37.75 -44.54
C LYS A 528 0.07 38.72 -44.79
N GLY A 529 1.29 38.30 -44.46
CA GLY A 529 2.57 39.00 -44.71
C GLY A 529 3.44 38.96 -43.45
N VAL A 530 4.60 38.30 -43.34
CA VAL A 530 5.60 37.77 -44.30
C VAL A 530 6.35 38.86 -45.07
N GLN A 531 7.54 39.24 -44.57
CA GLN A 531 8.76 39.29 -45.39
C GLN A 531 10.06 39.33 -44.57
N HIS A 532 11.07 38.67 -45.14
CA HIS A 532 12.52 38.63 -44.86
C HIS A 532 13.17 39.58 -43.83
N ARG A 533 14.03 39.01 -42.98
CA ARG A 533 15.44 38.83 -43.39
C ARG A 533 16.07 37.56 -42.83
#